data_AF-A0A523QZU8-F1
#
_entry.id   AF-A0A523QZU8-F1
#
_cell.length_a   1.000
_cell.length_b   1.000
_cell.length_c   1.000
_cell.angle_alpha   90.00
_cell.angle_beta   90.00
_cell.angle_gamma   90.00
#
_symmetry.space_group_name_H-M   'P 1'
#
loop_
_entity.id
_entity.type
_entity.pdbx_description
1 polymer ?
#
loop_
_entity_poly.entity_id
_entity_poly.type
_entity_poly.pdbx_seq_one_letter_code
_entity_poly.pdbx_strand_id
1 'polypeptide(L)'
;VTDPVCDMELKKENAIHAEYEGKIYYFCSEHCKEQFLKDPEKYSKTEKVIDPVCGMSISASGERTVEHKGRTYYFCSPGCKDKFEDKPEKYIGK
;
A
#
# COMPACT_ATOMS: atom_id res chain seq x y z
N VAL A 1 9.54 -10.31 -13.77
CA VAL A 1 9.05 -9.30 -12.80
C VAL A 1 8.57 -8.11 -13.59
N THR A 2 7.62 -7.36 -13.07
CA THR A 2 7.00 -6.27 -13.82
C THR A 2 7.40 -4.95 -13.18
N ASP A 3 7.82 -4.00 -14.01
CA ASP A 3 8.11 -2.64 -13.59
C ASP A 3 6.80 -1.94 -13.17
N PRO A 4 6.67 -1.45 -11.93
CA PRO A 4 5.45 -0.80 -11.46
C PRO A 4 5.17 0.57 -12.11
N VAL A 5 6.17 1.20 -12.72
CA VAL A 5 6.08 2.53 -13.34
C VAL A 5 5.63 2.44 -14.79
N CYS A 6 6.19 1.49 -15.55
CA CYS A 6 5.94 1.36 -16.99
C CYS A 6 5.26 0.06 -17.42
N ASP A 7 4.92 -0.83 -16.48
CA ASP A 7 4.31 -2.15 -16.69
C ASP A 7 5.13 -3.07 -17.62
N MET A 8 6.42 -2.76 -17.82
CA MET A 8 7.32 -3.54 -18.65
C MET A 8 7.72 -4.84 -17.94
N GLU A 9 7.77 -5.95 -18.68
CA GLU A 9 8.29 -7.22 -18.16
C GLU A 9 9.82 -7.25 -18.27
N LEU A 10 10.48 -7.54 -17.15
CA LEU A 10 11.94 -7.62 -17.05
C LEU A 10 12.39 -8.86 -16.27
N LYS A 11 13.62 -9.30 -16.56
CA LYS A 11 14.29 -10.41 -15.88
C LYS A 11 14.94 -9.90 -14.59
N LYS A 12 14.68 -10.57 -13.46
CA LYS A 12 15.21 -10.18 -12.12
C LYS A 12 16.73 -10.03 -12.09
N GLU A 13 17.43 -10.80 -12.92
CA GLU A 13 18.89 -10.92 -12.94
C GLU A 13 19.60 -9.64 -13.38
N ASN A 14 18.98 -8.85 -14.25
CA ASN A 14 19.53 -7.59 -14.78
C ASN A 14 18.66 -6.39 -14.38
N ALA A 15 17.71 -6.61 -13.47
CA ALA A 15 16.77 -5.61 -13.02
C ALA A 15 17.40 -4.69 -11.99
N ILE A 16 17.18 -3.40 -12.13
CA ILE A 16 17.45 -2.47 -11.04
C ILE A 16 16.37 -2.69 -9.98
N HIS A 17 16.73 -2.71 -8.71
CA HIS A 17 15.76 -2.87 -7.63
C HIS A 17 15.88 -1.77 -6.58
N ALA A 18 14.78 -1.53 -5.88
CA ALA A 18 14.73 -0.68 -4.69
C ALA A 18 13.81 -1.33 -3.66
N GLU A 19 14.14 -1.17 -2.38
CA GLU A 19 13.30 -1.60 -1.29
C GLU A 19 12.43 -0.43 -0.83
N TYR A 20 11.13 -0.66 -0.71
CA TYR A 20 10.16 0.31 -0.19
C TYR A 20 9.12 -0.42 0.66
N GLU A 21 8.92 0.03 1.90
CA GLU A 21 8.03 -0.59 2.89
C GLU A 21 8.27 -2.11 3.07
N GLY A 22 9.55 -2.51 3.06
CA GLY A 22 9.97 -3.92 3.18
C GLY A 22 9.67 -4.79 1.96
N LYS A 23 9.21 -4.20 0.85
CA LYS A 23 8.99 -4.87 -0.43
C LYS A 23 10.06 -4.48 -1.44
N ILE A 24 10.60 -5.46 -2.16
CA ILE A 24 11.57 -5.23 -3.23
C ILE A 24 10.81 -5.01 -4.54
N TYR A 25 10.92 -3.80 -5.08
CA TYR A 25 10.41 -3.42 -6.39
C TYR A 25 11.52 -3.50 -7.43
N TYR A 26 11.16 -3.93 -8.64
CA TYR A 26 12.08 -4.11 -9.75
C TYR A 26 11.74 -3.15 -10.88
N PHE A 27 12.76 -2.57 -11.51
CA PHE A 27 12.66 -1.51 -12.50
C PHE A 27 13.47 -1.87 -13.74
N CYS A 28 12.96 -1.48 -14.90
CA CYS A 28 13.61 -1.71 -16.19
C CYS A 28 14.80 -0.77 -16.41
N SER A 29 14.84 0.37 -15.73
CA SER A 29 15.85 1.42 -15.91
C SER A 29 16.03 2.27 -14.64
N GLU A 30 17.13 3.00 -14.55
CA GLU A 30 17.36 3.98 -13.47
C GLU A 30 16.27 5.05 -13.45
N HIS A 31 15.80 5.46 -14.63
CA HIS A 31 14.72 6.45 -14.74
C HIS A 31 13.41 5.98 -14.08
N CYS A 32 13.03 4.71 -14.27
CA CYS A 32 11.85 4.14 -13.61
C CYS A 32 12.05 4.04 -12.10
N LYS A 33 13.25 3.68 -11.63
CA LYS A 33 13.57 3.71 -10.20
C LYS A 33 13.44 5.12 -9.63
N GLU A 34 13.96 6.14 -10.30
CA GLU A 34 13.85 7.54 -9.84
C GLU A 34 12.39 8.02 -9.81
N GLN A 35 11.59 7.69 -10.83
CA GLN A 35 10.16 7.97 -10.87
C GLN A 35 9.44 7.34 -9.68
N PHE A 36 9.77 6.09 -9.38
CA PHE A 36 9.25 5.39 -8.21
C PHE A 36 9.67 6.06 -6.91
N LEU A 37 10.94 6.43 -6.75
CA LEU A 37 11.43 7.08 -5.52
C LEU A 37 10.84 8.47 -5.29
N LYS A 38 10.41 9.17 -6.36
CA LYS A 38 9.73 10.47 -6.24
C LYS A 38 8.31 10.36 -5.72
N ASP A 39 7.60 9.30 -6.08
CA ASP A 39 6.21 9.07 -5.66
C ASP A 39 5.91 7.57 -5.53
N PRO A 40 6.51 6.90 -4.52
CA PRO A 40 6.45 5.45 -4.41
C PRO A 40 5.03 4.98 -4.03
N GLU A 41 4.24 5.80 -3.35
CA GLU A 41 2.83 5.51 -3.03
C GLU A 41 1.96 5.40 -4.29
N LYS A 42 2.29 6.14 -5.35
CA LYS A 42 1.57 6.07 -6.64
C LYS A 42 1.84 4.78 -7.41
N TYR A 43 3.07 4.27 -7.34
CA TYR A 43 3.52 3.13 -8.15
C TYR A 43 3.61 1.82 -7.38
N SER A 44 3.67 1.86 -6.05
CA SER A 44 3.48 0.68 -5.23
C SER A 44 2.05 0.19 -5.49
N LYS A 45 1.91 -0.80 -6.39
CA LYS A 45 0.70 -1.60 -6.57
C LYS A 45 0.47 -2.37 -5.27
N THR A 46 0.02 -1.67 -4.25
CA THR A 46 -0.51 -2.21 -3.01
C THR A 46 -2.01 -2.29 -3.17
N GLU A 47 -2.59 -3.40 -2.71
CA GLU A 47 -4.02 -3.60 -2.79
C GLU A 47 -4.74 -2.39 -2.19
N LYS A 48 -5.66 -1.82 -2.95
CA LYS A 48 -6.47 -0.71 -2.45
C LYS A 48 -7.50 -1.27 -1.50
N VAL A 49 -7.49 -0.80 -0.27
CA VAL A 49 -8.44 -1.13 0.78
C VAL A 49 -9.27 0.09 1.12
N ILE A 50 -10.46 -0.14 1.63
CA ILE A 50 -11.37 0.94 2.04
C ILE A 50 -11.22 1.16 3.53
N ASP A 51 -10.93 2.39 3.93
CA ASP A 51 -11.02 2.82 5.32
C ASP A 51 -12.49 2.68 5.76
N PRO A 52 -12.81 1.84 6.76
CA PRO A 52 -14.20 1.56 7.14
C PRO A 52 -14.85 2.73 7.90
N VAL A 53 -14.07 3.73 8.36
CA VAL A 53 -14.56 4.89 9.09
C VAL A 53 -14.98 6.01 8.15
N CYS A 54 -14.17 6.31 7.13
CA CYS A 54 -14.43 7.42 6.21
C CYS A 54 -14.79 7.00 4.77
N GLY A 55 -14.59 5.74 4.40
CA GLY A 55 -14.81 5.23 3.05
C GLY A 55 -13.72 5.58 2.05
N MET A 56 -12.62 6.18 2.50
CA MET A 56 -11.50 6.55 1.62
C MET A 56 -10.78 5.30 1.12
N SER A 57 -10.53 5.23 -0.18
CA SER A 57 -9.64 4.22 -0.76
C SER A 57 -8.19 4.56 -0.46
N ILE A 58 -7.51 3.67 0.25
CA ILE A 58 -6.12 3.82 0.64
C ILE A 58 -5.30 2.61 0.21
N SER A 59 -4.00 2.78 0.13
CA SER A 59 -3.05 1.70 -0.13
C SER A 59 -2.90 0.82 1.12
N ALA A 60 -3.00 -0.51 0.98
CA ALA A 60 -2.76 -1.49 2.05
C ALA A 60 -1.28 -1.65 2.41
N SER A 61 -0.55 -0.53 2.49
CA SER A 61 0.87 -0.47 2.85
C SER A 61 1.09 0.18 4.21
N GLY A 62 0.09 0.91 4.73
CA GLY A 62 0.27 1.69 5.94
C GLY A 62 0.43 0.85 7.21
N GLU A 63 1.29 1.32 8.12
CA GLU A 63 1.45 0.81 9.50
C GLU A 63 0.20 0.99 10.37
N ARG A 64 -0.77 1.78 9.90
CA ARG A 64 -2.00 2.14 10.62
C ARG A 64 -3.07 1.08 10.39
N THR A 65 -2.87 -0.07 11.03
CA THR A 65 -3.80 -1.20 10.98
C THR A 65 -4.37 -1.56 12.34
N VAL A 66 -5.54 -2.20 12.33
CA VAL A 66 -6.16 -2.81 13.51
C VAL A 66 -6.64 -4.19 13.12
N GLU A 67 -6.24 -5.19 13.90
CA GLU A 67 -6.80 -6.53 13.77
C GLU A 67 -8.09 -6.63 14.61
N HIS A 68 -9.20 -6.99 13.97
CA HIS A 68 -10.47 -7.21 14.65
C HIS A 68 -11.21 -8.41 14.05
N LYS A 69 -11.64 -9.35 14.90
CA LYS A 69 -12.35 -10.59 14.49
C LYS A 69 -11.59 -11.38 13.38
N GLY A 70 -10.26 -11.42 13.45
CA GLY A 70 -9.40 -12.13 12.49
C GLY A 70 -9.29 -11.45 11.11
N ARG A 71 -9.70 -10.17 11.01
CA ARG A 71 -9.51 -9.34 9.81
C ARG A 71 -8.66 -8.12 10.14
N THR A 72 -7.72 -7.80 9.27
CA THR A 72 -6.91 -6.59 9.36
C THR A 72 -7.61 -5.44 8.64
N TYR A 73 -7.88 -4.36 9.35
CA TYR A 73 -8.44 -3.11 8.83
C TYR A 73 -7.34 -2.06 8.71
N TYR A 74 -7.41 -1.24 7.67
CA TYR A 74 -6.43 -0.21 7.35
C TYR A 74 -7.09 1.17 7.43
N PHE A 75 -6.36 2.18 7.89
CA PHE A 75 -6.90 3.53 8.12
C PHE A 75 -6.08 4.63 7.45
N CYS A 76 -6.77 5.61 6.87
CA CYS A 76 -6.15 6.75 6.18
C CYS A 76 -5.41 7.68 7.15
N SER A 77 -5.82 7.71 8.42
CA SER A 77 -5.31 8.62 9.43
C SER A 77 -5.40 8.00 10.83
N PRO A 78 -4.56 8.46 11.78
CA PRO A 78 -4.65 8.04 13.19
C PRO A 78 -6.05 8.27 13.76
N GLY A 79 -6.68 9.41 13.44
CA GLY A 79 -8.04 9.69 13.91
C GLY A 79 -9.11 8.74 13.37
N CYS A 80 -8.92 8.11 12.21
CA CYS A 80 -9.81 7.04 11.74
C CYS A 80 -9.54 5.73 12.48
N LYS A 81 -8.26 5.41 12.73
CA LYS A 81 -7.87 4.27 13.57
C LYS A 81 -8.47 4.36 14.97
N ASP A 82 -8.31 5.49 15.66
CA ASP A 82 -8.81 5.70 17.03
C ASP A 82 -10.34 5.56 17.12
N LYS A 83 -11.06 6.12 16.13
CA LYS A 83 -12.53 5.98 16.05
C LYS A 83 -12.95 4.53 15.88
N PHE A 84 -12.23 3.78 15.05
CA PHE A 84 -12.49 2.37 14.85
C PHE A 84 -12.19 1.54 16.09
N GLU A 85 -11.10 1.82 16.82
CA GLU A 85 -10.76 1.14 18.07
C GLU A 85 -11.80 1.41 19.18
N ASP A 86 -12.35 2.63 19.25
CA ASP A 86 -13.41 2.98 20.21
C ASP A 86 -14.73 2.24 19.93
N LYS A 87 -15.12 2.11 18.65
CA LYS A 87 -16.41 1.50 18.24
C LYS A 87 -16.30 0.67 16.97
N PRO A 88 -15.57 -0.47 16.97
CA PRO A 88 -15.32 -1.24 15.76
C PRO A 88 -16.62 -1.80 15.17
N GLU A 89 -17.54 -2.29 16.01
CA GLU A 89 -18.81 -2.88 15.57
C GLU A 89 -19.74 -1.89 14.84
N LYS A 90 -19.50 -0.58 14.97
CA LYS A 90 -20.24 0.45 14.22
C LYS A 90 -19.80 0.51 12.75
N TYR A 91 -18.56 0.12 12.47
CA TYR A 91 -17.94 0.20 11.15
C TYR A 91 -17.86 -1.17 10.46
N ILE A 92 -17.91 -2.25 11.25
CA ILE A 92 -17.82 -3.62 10.76
C ILE A 92 -19.21 -4.26 10.78
N GLY A 93 -19.84 -4.42 9.62
CA GLY A 93 -21.17 -5.05 9.52
C GLY A 93 -22.13 -4.43 8.49
N LYS A 94 -21.62 -3.67 7.53
CA LYS A 94 -22.36 -3.32 6.31
C LYS A 94 -22.06 -4.30 5.19
#